data_AF-A0A9E6DH21-F1
#
_entry.id   AF-A0A9E6DH21-F1
#
_cell.length_a   1.000
_cell.length_b   1.000
_cell.length_c   1.000
_cell.angle_alpha   90.00
_cell.angle_beta   90.00
_cell.angle_gamma   90.00
#
_symmetry.space_group_name_H-M   'P 1'
#
loop_
_entity.id
_entity.type
_entity.pdbx_description
1 polymer ?
#
loop_
_entity_poly.entity_id
_entity_poly.type
_entity_poly.pdbx_seq_one_letter_code
_entity_poly.pdbx_strand_id
1 'polypeptide(L)'
;MLKRLTACLILTASPLSAQASTELARQWGQEASRLSVETAQLIHAVDLGQRLEISETYTLDVYRFGRTSADLARWIDGARGPGDLGCLLRSMAAESEDQLIALEDPAGAQRDSLSRLAVLFSNAERVASVAQKPLKDAQTPQRVANCSAQ
;
A
#
# COMPACT_ATOMS: atom_id res chain seq x y z
N MET A 1 46.10 -13.24 42.78
CA MET A 1 44.99 -13.93 42.09
C MET A 1 43.92 -12.90 41.75
N LEU A 2 43.88 -12.42 40.51
CA LEU A 2 42.94 -11.37 40.07
C LEU A 2 41.92 -12.01 39.12
N LYS A 3 40.73 -12.33 39.67
CA LYS A 3 39.65 -13.02 38.96
C LYS A 3 38.88 -11.97 38.14
N ARG A 4 39.18 -11.90 36.85
CA ARG A 4 38.53 -11.03 35.87
C ARG A 4 37.04 -11.38 35.79
N LEU A 5 36.18 -10.48 36.27
CA LEU A 5 34.73 -10.56 36.10
C LEU A 5 34.38 -9.98 34.72
N THR A 6 34.31 -10.85 33.72
CA THR A 6 33.83 -10.49 32.39
C THR A 6 32.30 -10.41 32.45
N ALA A 7 31.77 -9.19 32.54
CA ALA A 7 30.34 -8.93 32.43
C ALA A 7 29.90 -9.09 30.96
N CYS A 8 29.31 -10.24 30.62
CA CYS A 8 28.56 -10.40 29.37
C CYS A 8 27.24 -9.65 29.48
N LEU A 9 27.23 -8.39 29.06
CA LEU A 9 26.01 -7.64 28.81
C LEU A 9 25.38 -8.21 27.52
N ILE A 10 24.54 -9.23 27.67
CA ILE A 10 23.70 -9.74 26.58
C ILE A 10 22.67 -8.65 26.29
N LEU A 11 22.95 -7.80 25.29
CA LEU A 11 21.94 -6.96 24.67
C LEU A 11 20.93 -7.89 23.99
N THR A 12 19.81 -8.15 24.65
CA THR A 12 18.60 -8.68 24.01
C THR A 12 18.11 -7.64 23.01
N ALA A 13 18.54 -7.74 21.76
CA ALA A 13 17.98 -6.96 20.66
C ALA A 13 16.49 -7.30 20.52
N SER A 14 15.65 -6.34 20.90
CA SER A 14 14.20 -6.49 20.98
C SER A 14 13.55 -6.83 19.63
N PRO A 15 12.43 -7.58 19.61
CA PRO A 15 11.60 -7.85 18.41
C PRO A 15 10.79 -6.64 17.91
N LEU A 16 11.14 -5.41 18.31
CA LEU A 16 10.35 -4.19 18.06
C LEU A 16 10.17 -3.89 16.56
N SER A 17 11.17 -4.22 15.73
CA SER A 17 11.15 -3.93 14.29
C SER A 17 10.08 -4.73 13.53
N ALA A 18 9.74 -5.94 13.99
CA ALA A 18 8.71 -6.77 13.35
C ALA A 18 7.28 -6.31 13.71
N GLN A 19 7.10 -5.66 14.86
CA GLN A 19 5.79 -5.17 15.29
C GLN A 19 5.40 -3.86 14.59
N ALA A 20 6.39 -2.99 14.34
CA ALA A 20 6.19 -1.73 13.62
C ALA A 20 5.77 -1.95 12.15
N SER A 21 6.29 -2.99 11.48
CA SER A 21 5.93 -3.31 10.09
C SER A 21 4.50 -3.84 9.97
N THR A 22 4.03 -4.63 10.93
CA THR A 22 2.66 -5.19 10.95
C THR A 22 1.62 -4.09 11.19
N GLU A 23 1.91 -3.17 12.10
CA GLU A 23 1.03 -2.03 12.40
C GLU A 23 0.94 -1.08 11.20
N LEU A 24 2.05 -0.82 10.51
CA LEU A 24 2.06 0.00 9.30
C LEU A 24 1.24 -0.67 8.17
N ALA A 25 1.43 -1.97 7.95
CA ALA A 25 0.64 -2.72 6.98
C ALA A 25 -0.86 -2.69 7.32
N ARG A 26 -1.21 -2.78 8.60
CA ARG A 26 -2.58 -2.67 9.09
C ARG A 26 -3.18 -1.29 8.80
N GLN A 27 -2.49 -0.21 9.14
CA GLN A 27 -2.96 1.16 8.91
C GLN A 27 -3.14 1.46 7.42
N TRP A 28 -2.14 1.10 6.60
CA TRP A 28 -2.22 1.23 5.15
C TRP A 28 -3.37 0.43 4.54
N GLY A 29 -3.61 -0.80 5.01
CA GLY A 29 -4.75 -1.63 4.59
C GLY A 29 -6.11 -1.07 5.02
N GLN A 30 -6.21 -0.47 6.20
CA GLN A 30 -7.43 0.22 6.65
C GLN A 30 -7.75 1.43 5.77
N GLU A 31 -6.73 2.18 5.40
CA GLU A 31 -6.88 3.32 4.49
C GLU A 31 -7.35 2.86 3.11
N ALA A 32 -6.76 1.78 2.57
CA ALA A 32 -7.23 1.17 1.33
C ALA A 32 -8.71 0.76 1.43
N SER A 33 -9.12 0.10 2.51
CA SER A 33 -10.51 -0.33 2.71
C SER A 33 -11.47 0.86 2.76
N ARG A 34 -11.11 1.94 3.46
CA ARG A 34 -11.89 3.19 3.52
C ARG A 34 -12.03 3.82 2.14
N LEU A 35 -10.92 4.01 1.42
CA LEU A 35 -10.92 4.60 0.08
C LEU A 35 -11.68 3.74 -0.93
N SER A 36 -11.64 2.42 -0.81
CA SER A 36 -12.44 1.50 -1.62
C SER A 36 -13.94 1.76 -1.48
N VAL A 37 -14.43 1.92 -0.24
CA VAL A 37 -15.85 2.21 0.03
C VAL A 37 -16.25 3.57 -0.53
N GLU A 38 -15.43 4.59 -0.32
CA GLU A 38 -15.69 5.95 -0.83
C GLU A 38 -15.70 5.98 -2.37
N THR A 39 -14.74 5.29 -3.00
CA THR A 39 -14.67 5.12 -4.47
C THR A 39 -15.93 4.45 -5.00
N ALA A 40 -16.42 3.39 -4.34
CA ALA A 40 -17.64 2.70 -4.74
C ALA A 40 -18.88 3.61 -4.69
N GLN A 41 -18.95 4.53 -3.71
CA GLN A 41 -20.02 5.53 -3.64
C GLN A 41 -19.93 6.52 -4.80
N LEU A 42 -18.72 6.98 -5.14
CA LEU A 42 -18.50 7.87 -6.29
C LEU A 42 -18.89 7.19 -7.60
N ILE A 43 -18.52 5.91 -7.80
CA ILE A 43 -18.95 5.13 -8.97
C ILE A 43 -20.48 5.06 -9.04
N HIS A 44 -21.13 4.74 -7.91
CA HIS A 44 -22.59 4.64 -7.87
C HIS A 44 -23.27 5.96 -8.23
N ALA A 45 -22.74 7.10 -7.77
CA ALA A 45 -23.24 8.42 -8.14
C ALA A 45 -23.14 8.67 -9.65
N VAL A 46 -22.01 8.32 -10.27
CA VAL A 46 -21.82 8.42 -11.73
C VAL A 46 -22.79 7.52 -12.48
N ASP A 47 -22.98 6.28 -12.03
CA ASP A 47 -23.89 5.32 -12.66
C ASP A 47 -25.36 5.78 -12.59
N LEU A 48 -25.73 6.60 -11.60
CA LEU A 48 -27.03 7.26 -11.48
C LEU A 48 -27.16 8.54 -12.33
N GLY A 49 -26.11 8.91 -13.08
CA GLY A 49 -26.07 10.14 -13.87
C GLY A 49 -25.95 11.41 -13.01
N GLN A 50 -25.53 11.29 -11.76
CA GLN A 50 -25.28 12.44 -10.90
C GLN A 50 -23.99 13.13 -11.34
N ARG A 51 -23.93 14.45 -11.14
CA ARG A 51 -22.68 15.19 -11.32
C ARG A 51 -21.67 14.68 -10.30
N LEU A 52 -20.52 14.23 -10.78
CA LEU A 52 -19.44 13.80 -9.91
C LEU A 52 -18.84 15.03 -9.21
N GLU A 53 -18.89 15.01 -7.88
CA GLU A 53 -18.22 15.98 -7.02
C GLU A 53 -17.17 15.25 -6.20
N ILE A 54 -15.91 15.35 -6.63
CA ILE A 54 -14.78 14.75 -5.93
C ILE A 54 -14.33 15.73 -4.86
N SER A 55 -14.36 15.30 -3.60
CA SER A 55 -13.92 16.14 -2.50
C SER A 55 -12.40 16.31 -2.50
N GLU A 56 -11.90 17.48 -2.06
CA GLU A 56 -10.46 17.70 -1.86
C GLU A 56 -9.86 16.69 -0.87
N THR A 57 -10.64 16.29 0.13
CA THR A 57 -10.24 15.27 1.12
C THR A 57 -9.98 13.93 0.44
N TYR A 58 -10.90 13.46 -0.41
CA TYR A 58 -10.72 12.22 -1.15
C TYR A 58 -9.46 12.28 -2.01
N THR A 59 -9.30 13.34 -2.81
CA THR A 59 -8.10 13.57 -3.64
C THR A 59 -6.81 13.51 -2.82
N LEU A 60 -6.78 14.21 -1.69
CA LEU A 60 -5.62 14.25 -0.80
C LEU A 60 -5.31 12.87 -0.19
N ASP A 61 -6.35 12.12 0.17
CA ASP A 61 -6.18 10.82 0.79
C ASP A 61 -5.72 9.75 -0.22
N VAL A 62 -6.22 9.77 -1.46
CA VAL A 62 -5.69 8.95 -2.56
C VAL A 62 -4.22 9.30 -2.84
N TYR A 63 -3.87 10.60 -2.84
CA TYR A 63 -2.49 11.03 -3.01
C TYR A 63 -1.58 10.52 -1.88
N ARG A 64 -2.02 10.64 -0.62
CA ARG A 64 -1.30 10.14 0.56
C ARG A 64 -1.15 8.63 0.53
N PHE A 65 -2.18 7.92 0.08
CA PHE A 65 -2.15 6.47 -0.12
C PHE A 65 -1.06 6.09 -1.14
N GLY A 66 -1.02 6.76 -2.30
CA GLY A 66 0.00 6.54 -3.32
C GLY A 66 1.41 6.81 -2.80
N ARG A 67 1.60 7.93 -2.10
CA ARG A 67 2.89 8.29 -1.47
C ARG A 67 3.33 7.25 -0.43
N THR A 68 2.42 6.79 0.43
CA THR A 68 2.71 5.75 1.43
C THR A 68 3.13 4.44 0.75
N SER A 69 2.49 4.09 -0.37
CA SER A 69 2.86 2.91 -1.16
C SER A 69 4.28 3.04 -1.74
N ALA A 70 4.66 4.21 -2.24
CA ALA A 70 6.03 4.48 -2.70
C ALA A 70 7.06 4.42 -1.56
N ASP A 71 6.71 4.93 -0.38
CA ASP A 71 7.57 4.90 0.81
C ASP A 71 7.80 3.45 1.28
N LEU A 72 6.73 2.63 1.30
CA LEU A 72 6.80 1.20 1.60
C LEU A 72 7.68 0.44 0.59
N ALA A 73 7.54 0.74 -0.70
CA ALA A 73 8.38 0.14 -1.73
C ALA A 73 9.87 0.40 -1.49
N ARG A 74 10.25 1.66 -1.23
CA ARG A 74 11.65 2.03 -0.96
C ARG A 74 12.18 1.38 0.31
N TRP A 75 11.33 1.25 1.34
CA TRP A 75 11.70 0.54 2.56
C TRP A 75 11.97 -0.95 2.29
N ILE A 76 11.12 -1.63 1.51
CA ILE A 76 11.32 -3.03 1.10
C ILE A 76 12.60 -3.20 0.31
N ASP A 77 12.86 -2.33 -0.68
CA ASP A 77 14.08 -2.37 -1.49
C ASP A 77 15.33 -2.23 -0.60
N GLY A 78 15.32 -1.26 0.33
CA GLY A 78 16.42 -1.02 1.27
C GLY A 78 16.64 -2.15 2.28
N ALA A 79 15.56 -2.82 2.70
CA ALA A 79 15.61 -3.97 3.60
C ALA A 79 15.98 -5.30 2.90
N ARG A 80 16.26 -5.28 1.58
CA ARG A 80 16.42 -6.48 0.74
C ARG A 80 15.22 -7.43 0.81
N GLY A 81 14.02 -6.86 0.96
CA GLY A 81 12.77 -7.61 0.93
C GLY A 81 12.44 -8.13 -0.48
N PRO A 82 11.29 -8.81 -0.64
CA PRO A 82 10.91 -9.38 -1.92
C PRO A 82 10.77 -8.31 -3.01
N GLY A 83 11.58 -8.39 -4.07
CA GLY A 83 11.59 -7.39 -5.15
C GLY A 83 10.24 -7.24 -5.85
N ASP A 84 9.50 -8.34 -6.00
CA ASP A 84 8.15 -8.34 -6.57
C ASP A 84 7.17 -7.48 -5.75
N LEU A 85 7.31 -7.47 -4.42
CA LEU A 85 6.45 -6.68 -3.53
C LEU A 85 6.78 -5.19 -3.62
N GLY A 86 8.07 -4.83 -3.66
CA GLY A 86 8.51 -3.45 -3.88
C GLY A 86 8.00 -2.91 -5.21
N CYS A 87 8.07 -3.72 -6.27
CA CYS A 87 7.54 -3.36 -7.58
C CYS A 87 6.02 -3.15 -7.59
N LEU A 88 5.26 -4.08 -7.00
CA LEU A 88 3.80 -3.95 -6.89
C LEU A 88 3.39 -2.64 -6.20
N LEU A 89 4.08 -2.27 -5.13
CA LEU A 89 3.81 -1.04 -4.39
C LEU A 89 4.17 0.22 -5.18
N ARG A 90 5.22 0.20 -6.00
CA ARG A 90 5.52 1.28 -6.95
C ARG A 90 4.44 1.41 -8.01
N SER A 91 3.95 0.30 -8.55
CA SER A 91 2.84 0.34 -9.51
C SER A 91 1.55 0.88 -8.88
N MET A 92 1.27 0.55 -7.61
CA MET A 92 0.14 1.15 -6.89
C MET A 92 0.32 2.66 -6.68
N ALA A 93 1.54 3.11 -6.39
CA ALA A 93 1.81 4.54 -6.26
C ALA A 93 1.56 5.28 -7.58
N ALA A 94 2.12 4.77 -8.68
CA ALA A 94 1.95 5.35 -10.02
C ALA A 94 0.48 5.37 -10.47
N GLU A 95 -0.22 4.24 -10.36
CA GLU A 95 -1.64 4.17 -10.75
C GLU A 95 -2.51 5.12 -9.92
N SER A 96 -2.20 5.34 -8.63
CA SER A 96 -2.93 6.31 -7.79
C SER A 96 -2.79 7.75 -8.33
N GLU A 97 -1.58 8.13 -8.75
CA GLU A 97 -1.30 9.44 -9.34
C GLU A 97 -1.97 9.58 -10.72
N ASP A 98 -1.79 8.60 -11.60
CA ASP A 98 -2.38 8.59 -12.94
C ASP A 98 -3.90 8.73 -12.89
N GLN A 99 -4.55 8.02 -11.96
CA GLN A 99 -6.00 8.08 -11.83
C GLN A 99 -6.48 9.40 -11.22
N LEU A 100 -5.72 10.03 -10.32
CA LEU A 100 -6.06 11.37 -9.83
C LEU A 100 -6.02 12.40 -10.97
N ILE A 101 -4.98 12.36 -11.80
CA ILE A 101 -4.89 13.22 -12.99
C ILE A 101 -6.07 12.95 -13.93
N ALA A 102 -6.42 11.69 -14.16
CA ALA A 102 -7.55 11.33 -15.02
C ALA A 102 -8.92 11.78 -14.47
N LEU A 103 -9.07 11.94 -13.15
CA LEU A 103 -10.31 12.43 -12.55
C LEU A 103 -10.53 13.94 -12.76
N GLU A 104 -9.45 14.69 -12.99
CA GLU A 104 -9.49 16.11 -13.32
C GLU A 104 -9.96 16.37 -14.77
N ASP A 105 -9.91 15.35 -15.65
CA ASP A 105 -10.33 15.47 -17.04
C ASP A 105 -11.88 15.46 -17.17
N PRO A 106 -12.49 16.53 -17.73
CA PRO A 106 -13.93 16.59 -17.96
C PRO A 106 -14.45 15.69 -19.08
N ALA A 107 -13.59 15.00 -19.85
CA ALA A 107 -13.96 14.23 -21.04
C ALA A 107 -14.72 12.90 -20.79
N GLY A 108 -15.26 12.69 -19.58
CA GLY A 108 -16.13 11.54 -19.27
C GLY A 108 -15.40 10.23 -18.93
N ALA A 109 -14.08 10.26 -18.74
CA ALA A 109 -13.28 9.10 -18.29
C ALA A 109 -13.36 8.85 -16.77
N GLN A 110 -14.11 9.66 -16.04
CA GLN A 110 -14.16 9.66 -14.57
C GLN A 110 -14.61 8.30 -14.00
N ARG A 111 -15.63 7.67 -14.59
CA ARG A 111 -16.09 6.35 -14.16
C ARG A 111 -14.96 5.32 -14.26
N ASP A 112 -14.25 5.29 -15.38
CA ASP A 112 -13.18 4.32 -15.62
C ASP A 112 -12.01 4.53 -14.67
N SER A 113 -11.64 5.80 -14.40
CA SER A 113 -10.64 6.13 -13.40
C SER A 113 -11.06 5.68 -11.99
N LEU A 114 -12.30 5.97 -11.56
CA LEU A 114 -12.81 5.48 -10.28
C LEU A 114 -12.82 3.94 -10.21
N SER A 115 -13.14 3.27 -11.31
CA SER A 115 -13.14 1.79 -11.37
C SER A 115 -11.73 1.23 -11.18
N ARG A 116 -10.71 1.87 -11.76
CA ARG A 116 -9.30 1.52 -11.57
C ARG A 116 -8.86 1.75 -10.13
N LEU A 117 -9.23 2.88 -9.52
CA LEU A 117 -8.97 3.15 -8.11
C LEU A 117 -9.62 2.10 -7.20
N ALA A 118 -10.87 1.70 -7.45
CA ALA A 118 -11.54 0.66 -6.66
C ALA A 118 -10.79 -0.69 -6.72
N VAL A 119 -10.30 -1.08 -7.90
CA VAL A 119 -9.48 -2.29 -8.06
C VAL A 119 -8.15 -2.15 -7.31
N LEU A 120 -7.50 -0.99 -7.42
CA LEU A 120 -6.24 -0.69 -6.74
C LEU A 120 -6.39 -0.79 -5.22
N PHE A 121 -7.41 -0.16 -4.63
CA PHE A 121 -7.64 -0.23 -3.18
C PHE A 121 -8.01 -1.63 -2.71
N SER A 122 -8.82 -2.37 -3.48
CA SER A 122 -9.12 -3.77 -3.18
C SER A 122 -7.88 -4.67 -3.22
N ASN A 123 -6.96 -4.42 -4.15
CA ASN A 123 -5.68 -5.12 -4.21
C ASN A 123 -4.77 -4.77 -3.03
N ALA A 124 -4.72 -3.50 -2.66
CA ALA A 124 -3.94 -3.03 -1.51
C ALA A 124 -4.43 -3.65 -0.20
N GLU A 125 -5.74 -3.74 0.01
CA GLU A 125 -6.33 -4.42 1.17
C GLU A 125 -5.90 -5.89 1.25
N ARG A 126 -5.91 -6.61 0.12
CA ARG A 126 -5.43 -8.00 0.06
C ARG A 126 -3.95 -8.12 0.43
N VAL A 127 -3.11 -7.24 -0.12
CA VAL A 127 -1.67 -7.22 0.19
C VAL A 127 -1.44 -6.92 1.67
N ALA A 128 -2.13 -5.93 2.22
CA ALA A 128 -2.07 -5.57 3.62
C ALA A 128 -2.48 -6.73 4.54
N SER A 129 -3.56 -7.44 4.19
CA SER A 129 -4.04 -8.60 4.96
C SER A 129 -3.02 -9.72 5.01
N VAL A 130 -2.33 -9.98 3.89
CA VAL A 130 -1.25 -10.98 3.83
C VAL A 130 -0.05 -10.53 4.64
N ALA A 131 0.36 -9.26 4.54
CA ALA A 131 1.49 -8.70 5.27
C ALA A 131 1.31 -8.71 6.79
N GLN A 132 0.07 -8.74 7.28
CA GLN A 132 -0.26 -8.83 8.70
C GLN A 132 -0.13 -10.25 9.28
N LYS A 133 0.00 -11.28 8.44
CA LYS A 133 0.11 -12.66 8.92
C LYS A 133 1.55 -12.95 9.41
N PRO A 134 1.71 -13.60 10.57
CA PRO A 134 3.02 -14.06 11.00
C PRO A 134 3.64 -15.00 9.94
N LEU A 135 4.95 -14.82 9.67
CA LEU A 135 5.76 -15.58 8.69
C LEU A 135 5.83 -17.11 8.91
N LYS A 136 5.05 -17.68 9.84
CA LYS A 136 5.07 -19.10 10.17
C LYS A 136 4.55 -20.00 9.04
N ASP A 137 3.81 -19.43 8.08
CA ASP A 137 3.10 -20.18 7.02
C ASP A 137 3.43 -19.74 5.57
N ALA A 138 4.46 -18.91 5.36
CA ALA A 138 4.77 -18.39 4.02
C ALA A 138 5.53 -19.41 3.15
N GLN A 139 4.83 -20.43 2.64
CA GLN A 139 5.27 -21.13 1.43
C GLN A 139 5.16 -20.17 0.24
N THR A 140 6.31 -19.80 -0.32
CA THR A 140 6.45 -18.84 -1.41
C THR A 140 5.95 -19.44 -2.73
N PRO A 141 4.90 -18.92 -3.39
CA PRO A 141 4.72 -19.13 -4.81
C PRO A 141 5.51 -18.05 -5.55
N GLN A 142 6.57 -18.48 -6.22
CA GLN A 142 7.37 -17.65 -7.12
C GLN A 142 6.53 -17.32 -8.36
N ARG A 143 5.88 -16.15 -8.37
CA ARG A 143 5.24 -15.60 -9.57
C ARG A 143 6.10 -14.44 -10.05
N VAL A 144 6.80 -14.67 -11.16
CA VAL A 144 7.62 -13.67 -11.85
C VAL A 144 6.74 -12.47 -12.21
N ALA A 145 6.82 -11.39 -11.44
CA ALA A 145 6.28 -10.11 -11.83
C ALA A 145 7.30 -9.45 -12.77
N ASN A 146 6.99 -9.39 -14.06
CA ASN A 146 7.81 -8.69 -15.04
C ASN A 146 7.72 -7.17 -14.81
N CYS A 147 8.56 -6.67 -13.93
CA CYS A 147 8.77 -5.24 -13.73
C CYS A 147 9.64 -4.71 -14.86
N SER A 148 8.99 -4.25 -15.93
CA SER A 148 9.68 -3.49 -16.98
C SER A 148 9.89 -2.09 -16.44
N ALA A 149 11.15 -1.68 -16.26
CA ALA A 149 11.49 -0.30 -15.95
C ALA A 149 10.99 0.60 -17.08
N GLN A 150 10.12 1.55 -16.75
CA GLN A 150 9.90 2.77 -17.53
C GLN A 150 10.20 3.94 -16.62
#